data_AF-A0A1C6NFE6-F1
#
_entry.id   AF-A0A1C6NFE6-F1
#
_cell.length_a   1.000
_cell.length_b   1.000
_cell.length_c   1.000
_cell.angle_alpha   90.00
_cell.angle_beta   90.00
_cell.angle_gamma   90.00
#
_symmetry.space_group_name_H-M   'P 1'
#
loop_
_entity.id
_entity.type
_entity.pdbx_description
1 polymer ?
#
loop_
_entity_poly.entity_id
_entity_poly.type
_entity_poly.pdbx_seq_one_letter_code
_entity_poly.pdbx_strand_id
1 'polypeptide(L)'
;MRLRLVVAGAVVVAALWTAAPASAHQTAPPPPAAEPDLPGPVEDYFDLSGFDPEPWEPYESEDMTLPAGVYCPFEMHIRVVEDDEETRVDSRYPDGSVHVREYRGKLIVDFVNTLTGDTVRRDVSGEGAEELRADGTTKVFGGVGPFGVGFKTTDAYPAGYYVLDGVHVTAKEPGGRRHMVLDKGSEENMCETLA
;
A
#
# COMPACT_ATOMS: atom_id res chain seq x y z
N MET A 1 24.35 -54.91 -57.68
CA MET A 1 24.70 -56.21 -57.03
C MET A 1 24.14 -56.13 -55.61
N ARG A 2 22.99 -56.75 -55.28
CA ARG A 2 22.82 -58.17 -54.87
C ARG A 2 23.80 -58.49 -53.71
N LEU A 3 23.42 -59.00 -52.53
CA LEU A 3 22.39 -60.00 -52.22
C LEU A 3 22.31 -60.25 -50.68
N ARG A 4 21.09 -60.47 -50.17
CA ARG A 4 20.57 -61.42 -49.14
C ARG A 4 21.39 -61.72 -47.86
N LEU A 5 20.84 -61.53 -46.65
CA LEU A 5 19.87 -62.34 -45.86
C LEU A 5 20.48 -63.61 -45.22
N VAL A 6 20.38 -63.76 -43.89
CA VAL A 6 19.74 -64.89 -43.15
C VAL A 6 19.98 -64.77 -41.63
N VAL A 7 18.94 -65.18 -40.91
CA VAL A 7 18.64 -65.17 -39.47
C VAL A 7 19.23 -66.37 -38.71
N ALA A 8 19.63 -66.18 -37.45
CA ALA A 8 19.51 -67.11 -36.29
C ALA A 8 20.29 -66.46 -35.12
N GLY A 9 19.86 -66.33 -33.87
CA GLY A 9 18.85 -67.01 -33.08
C GLY A 9 19.46 -67.17 -31.69
N ALA A 10 18.96 -66.47 -30.68
CA ALA A 10 19.26 -66.77 -29.28
C ALA A 10 18.13 -66.23 -28.40
N VAL A 11 17.33 -67.16 -27.91
CA VAL A 11 16.32 -66.98 -26.87
C VAL A 11 17.05 -66.58 -25.58
N VAL A 12 16.72 -65.43 -25.02
CA VAL A 12 17.08 -65.10 -23.63
C VAL A 12 15.80 -64.87 -22.86
N VAL A 13 15.67 -65.70 -21.83
CA VAL A 13 14.57 -65.82 -20.87
C VAL A 13 14.34 -64.47 -20.17
N ALA A 14 13.11 -63.97 -20.26
CA ALA A 14 12.66 -62.80 -19.52
C ALA A 14 12.50 -63.14 -18.03
N ALA A 15 13.46 -62.70 -17.21
CA ALA A 15 13.27 -62.63 -15.77
C ALA A 15 12.47 -61.35 -15.45
N LEU A 16 11.17 -61.52 -15.21
CA LEU A 16 10.30 -60.46 -14.68
C LEU A 16 10.72 -60.16 -13.24
N TRP A 17 11.59 -59.18 -13.06
CA TRP A 17 11.79 -58.53 -11.78
C TRP A 17 10.61 -57.58 -11.55
N THR A 18 9.69 -57.98 -10.68
CA THR A 18 8.68 -57.08 -10.11
C THR A 18 9.40 -56.07 -9.22
N ALA A 19 9.76 -54.91 -9.78
CA ALA A 19 10.16 -53.77 -8.98
C ALA A 19 8.96 -53.34 -8.12
N ALA A 20 9.12 -53.42 -6.81
CA ALA A 20 8.16 -52.86 -5.87
C ALA A 20 7.99 -51.35 -6.17
N PRO A 21 6.78 -50.80 -6.06
CA PRO A 21 6.59 -49.37 -6.19
C PRO A 21 7.38 -48.68 -5.08
N ALA A 22 8.33 -47.83 -5.46
CA ALA A 22 8.91 -46.86 -4.54
C ALA A 22 7.74 -46.01 -4.03
N SER A 23 7.34 -46.21 -2.79
CA SER A 23 6.42 -45.31 -2.10
C SER A 23 7.09 -43.94 -2.07
N ALA A 24 6.69 -43.07 -2.99
CA ALA A 24 6.92 -41.65 -2.87
C ALA A 24 6.23 -41.23 -1.57
N HIS A 25 7.02 -41.02 -0.51
CA HIS A 25 6.56 -40.25 0.63
C HIS A 25 6.30 -38.83 0.10
N GLN A 26 5.03 -38.55 -0.21
CA GLN A 26 4.55 -37.18 -0.29
C GLN A 26 4.77 -36.58 1.09
N THR A 27 5.86 -35.84 1.25
CA THR A 27 5.98 -34.88 2.32
C THR A 27 4.81 -33.93 2.16
N ALA A 28 3.94 -33.88 3.16
CA ALA A 28 2.87 -32.90 3.18
C ALA A 28 3.48 -31.50 2.93
N PRO A 29 2.81 -30.62 2.16
CA PRO A 29 3.26 -29.24 2.08
C PRO A 29 3.40 -28.70 3.51
N PRO A 30 4.46 -27.92 3.80
CA PRO A 30 4.56 -27.27 5.09
C PRO A 30 3.25 -26.49 5.34
N PRO A 31 2.76 -26.45 6.58
CA PRO A 31 1.61 -25.61 6.90
C PRO A 31 1.89 -24.19 6.37
N PRO A 32 0.85 -23.47 5.91
CA PRO A 32 1.03 -22.07 5.54
C PRO A 32 1.78 -21.37 6.66
N ALA A 33 2.79 -20.59 6.30
CA ALA A 33 3.49 -19.76 7.27
C ALA A 33 2.41 -19.02 8.07
N ALA A 34 2.50 -19.09 9.40
CA ALA A 34 1.60 -18.35 10.27
C ALA A 34 1.55 -16.90 9.75
N GLU A 35 0.35 -16.44 9.40
CA GLU A 35 0.13 -15.03 9.10
C GLU A 35 0.73 -14.26 10.28
N PRO A 36 1.57 -13.23 10.04
CA PRO A 36 2.06 -12.43 11.14
C PRO A 36 0.83 -11.93 11.90
N ASP A 37 0.80 -12.18 13.22
CA ASP A 37 -0.24 -11.65 14.11
C ASP A 37 -0.38 -10.16 13.80
N LEU A 38 -1.44 -9.81 13.07
CA LEU A 38 -1.79 -8.43 12.87
C LEU A 38 -2.18 -7.93 14.26
N PRO A 39 -1.55 -6.86 14.77
CA PRO A 39 -1.88 -6.29 16.06
C PRO A 39 -3.34 -5.80 16.06
N GLY A 40 -4.26 -6.65 16.52
CA GLY A 40 -5.67 -6.33 16.71
C GLY A 40 -6.43 -5.88 15.44
N PRO A 41 -7.76 -5.75 15.52
CA PRO A 41 -8.48 -4.90 14.58
C PRO A 41 -7.93 -3.46 14.64
N VAL A 42 -7.94 -2.75 13.52
CA VAL A 42 -7.53 -1.32 13.46
C VAL A 42 -8.25 -0.44 14.48
N GLU A 43 -9.44 -0.88 14.92
CA GLU A 43 -10.24 -0.30 15.99
C GLU A 43 -9.49 -0.20 17.33
N ASP A 44 -8.52 -1.08 17.60
CA ASP A 44 -7.71 -1.05 18.83
C ASP A 44 -6.60 0.02 18.81
N TYR A 45 -6.34 0.63 17.65
CA TYR A 45 -5.36 1.72 17.52
C TYR A 45 -5.92 3.10 17.86
N PHE A 46 -7.25 3.23 17.83
CA PHE A 46 -7.95 4.47 18.11
C PHE A 46 -8.83 4.27 19.35
N ASP A 47 -8.71 5.13 20.36
CA ASP A 47 -9.66 5.12 21.49
C ASP A 47 -10.98 5.74 21.01
N LEU A 48 -11.86 4.88 20.49
CA LEU A 48 -13.18 5.23 19.95
C LEU A 48 -14.28 5.18 21.01
N SER A 49 -13.94 5.06 22.31
CA SER A 49 -14.95 4.80 23.33
C SER A 49 -15.76 6.06 23.71
N GLY A 50 -17.08 6.03 23.45
CA GLY A 50 -18.05 6.96 24.05
C GLY A 50 -18.36 8.24 23.27
N PHE A 51 -17.93 8.34 22.01
CA PHE A 51 -18.31 9.43 21.11
C PHE A 51 -19.18 8.87 19.97
N ASP A 52 -20.31 9.51 19.67
CA ASP A 52 -21.06 9.27 18.44
C ASP A 52 -20.42 10.12 17.33
N PRO A 53 -19.90 9.53 16.24
CA PRO A 53 -19.24 10.28 15.17
C PRO A 53 -20.13 11.41 14.64
N GLU A 54 -19.50 12.53 14.30
CA GLU A 54 -20.19 13.65 13.65
C GLU A 54 -20.71 13.21 12.27
N PRO A 55 -21.76 13.86 11.74
CA PRO A 55 -22.23 13.58 10.38
C PRO A 55 -21.12 13.82 9.35
N TRP A 56 -21.15 13.03 8.28
CA TRP A 56 -20.34 13.32 7.09
C TRP A 56 -20.74 14.66 6.49
N GLU A 57 -19.73 15.46 6.15
CA GLU A 57 -19.87 16.72 5.45
C GLU A 57 -18.97 16.73 4.21
N PRO A 58 -19.36 17.44 3.14
CA PRO A 58 -18.51 17.59 1.96
C PRO A 58 -17.14 18.17 2.33
N TYR A 59 -16.10 17.60 1.74
CA TYR A 59 -14.72 18.10 1.82
C TYR A 59 -14.30 18.54 0.42
N GLU A 60 -13.59 19.68 0.33
CA GLU A 60 -13.07 20.19 -0.93
C GLU A 60 -11.53 20.14 -0.86
N SER A 61 -10.95 19.25 -1.65
CA SER A 61 -9.52 19.12 -1.85
C SER A 61 -9.00 20.26 -2.72
N GLU A 62 -7.85 20.81 -2.33
CA GLU A 62 -7.21 21.91 -3.05
C GLU A 62 -5.99 21.45 -3.87
N ASP A 63 -5.76 22.14 -4.99
CA ASP A 63 -4.51 22.01 -5.73
C ASP A 63 -3.30 22.33 -4.83
N MET A 64 -2.23 21.58 -4.98
CA MET A 64 -1.03 21.71 -4.14
C MET A 64 0.24 21.75 -4.97
N THR A 65 1.19 22.59 -4.56
CA THR A 65 2.54 22.58 -5.14
C THR A 65 3.55 22.11 -4.11
N LEU A 66 4.26 21.03 -4.45
CA LEU A 66 5.32 20.45 -3.65
C LEU A 66 6.67 20.97 -4.17
N PRO A 67 7.45 21.67 -3.33
CA PRO A 67 8.71 22.27 -3.76
C PRO A 67 9.76 21.22 -4.11
N ALA A 68 10.59 21.55 -5.11
CA ALA A 68 11.74 20.75 -5.50
C ALA A 68 12.69 20.50 -4.31
N GLY A 69 13.21 19.28 -4.23
CA GLY A 69 14.18 18.86 -3.22
C GLY A 69 13.57 18.49 -1.86
N VAL A 70 12.26 18.63 -1.66
CA VAL A 70 11.59 18.18 -0.43
C VAL A 70 11.13 16.73 -0.54
N TYR A 71 10.45 16.36 -1.62
CA TYR A 71 9.98 15.00 -1.89
C TYR A 71 10.59 14.46 -3.19
N CYS A 72 10.38 15.17 -4.30
CA CYS A 72 10.97 14.88 -5.60
C CYS A 72 12.14 15.84 -5.89
N PRO A 73 13.07 15.50 -6.81
CA PRO A 73 14.14 16.41 -7.22
C PRO A 73 13.64 17.62 -8.05
N PHE A 74 12.39 17.56 -8.53
CA PHE A 74 11.69 18.63 -9.24
C PHE A 74 10.49 19.12 -8.43
N GLU A 75 9.97 20.29 -8.79
CA GLU A 75 8.71 20.79 -8.25
C GLU A 75 7.56 20.00 -8.87
N MET A 76 6.67 19.49 -8.02
CA MET A 76 5.52 18.71 -8.45
C MET A 76 4.24 19.45 -8.09
N HIS A 77 3.38 19.67 -9.08
CA HIS A 77 2.06 20.22 -8.87
C HIS A 77 1.03 19.08 -8.89
N ILE A 78 0.22 18.99 -7.85
CA ILE A 78 -0.90 18.05 -7.73
C ILE A 78 -2.16 18.87 -8.03
N ARG A 79 -2.82 18.55 -9.14
CA ARG A 79 -4.05 19.21 -9.58
C ARG A 79 -5.24 18.31 -9.36
N VAL A 80 -6.27 18.80 -8.68
CA VAL A 80 -7.54 18.12 -8.51
C VAL A 80 -8.30 18.14 -9.84
N VAL A 81 -8.76 16.95 -10.25
CA VAL A 81 -9.50 16.75 -11.50
C VAL A 81 -10.98 16.47 -11.21
N GLU A 82 -11.23 15.58 -10.25
CA GLU A 82 -12.56 15.23 -9.78
C GLU A 82 -12.51 15.08 -8.27
N ASP A 83 -13.51 15.64 -7.60
CA ASP A 83 -13.63 15.65 -6.15
C ASP A 83 -15.10 15.47 -5.77
N ASP A 84 -15.37 14.47 -4.94
CA ASP A 84 -16.61 14.19 -4.23
C ASP A 84 -16.24 13.59 -2.87
N GLU A 85 -15.24 14.17 -2.21
CA GLU A 85 -14.79 13.76 -0.90
C GLU A 85 -15.75 14.23 0.20
N GLU A 86 -15.81 13.44 1.26
CA GLU A 86 -16.49 13.76 2.50
C GLU A 86 -15.53 13.55 3.67
N THR A 87 -15.71 14.34 4.72
CA THR A 87 -15.01 14.15 5.98
C THR A 87 -15.99 14.09 7.15
N ARG A 88 -15.56 13.49 8.25
CA ARG A 88 -16.24 13.63 9.54
C ARG A 88 -15.24 13.64 10.68
N VAL A 89 -15.64 14.27 11.79
CA VAL A 89 -14.94 14.12 13.06
C VAL A 89 -15.48 12.87 13.75
N ASP A 90 -14.59 11.90 13.94
CA ASP A 90 -14.91 10.66 14.62
C ASP A 90 -14.74 10.79 16.14
N SER A 91 -13.79 11.61 16.61
CA SER A 91 -13.65 11.89 18.05
C SER A 91 -12.97 13.23 18.33
N ARG A 92 -13.16 13.75 19.55
CA ARG A 92 -12.56 15.00 20.04
C ARG A 92 -11.86 14.81 21.36
N TYR A 93 -10.85 15.64 21.61
CA TYR A 93 -10.23 15.79 22.92
C TYR A 93 -11.19 16.49 23.91
N PRO A 94 -10.93 16.41 25.24
CA PRO A 94 -11.76 17.08 26.25
C PRO A 94 -11.87 18.60 26.10
N ASP A 95 -10.91 19.24 25.42
CA ASP A 95 -10.93 20.68 25.12
C ASP A 95 -11.75 21.03 23.85
N GLY A 96 -12.31 20.02 23.19
CA GLY A 96 -13.12 20.14 21.97
C GLY A 96 -12.31 20.12 20.67
N SER A 97 -10.98 20.10 20.73
CA SER A 97 -10.13 19.94 19.53
C SER A 97 -10.35 18.56 18.89
N VAL A 98 -10.18 18.48 17.57
CA VAL A 98 -10.37 17.22 16.84
C VAL A 98 -9.26 16.24 17.23
N HIS A 99 -9.66 15.01 17.55
CA HIS A 99 -8.73 13.92 17.87
C HIS A 99 -8.59 12.97 16.68
N VAL A 100 -9.71 12.50 16.13
CA VAL A 100 -9.72 11.66 14.93
C VAL A 100 -10.64 12.28 13.88
N ARG A 101 -10.15 12.35 12.65
CA ARG A 101 -10.92 12.74 11.48
C ARG A 101 -10.80 11.67 10.41
N GLU A 102 -11.92 11.35 9.79
CA GLU A 102 -12.02 10.39 8.71
C GLU A 102 -12.32 11.07 7.37
N TYR A 103 -11.92 10.42 6.30
CA TYR A 103 -12.05 10.85 4.91
C TYR A 103 -12.52 9.68 4.06
N ARG A 104 -13.37 9.98 3.08
CA ARG A 104 -13.81 9.04 2.04
C ARG A 104 -14.27 9.80 0.81
N GLY A 105 -14.58 9.07 -0.24
CA GLY A 105 -15.21 9.62 -1.43
C GLY A 105 -14.23 9.69 -2.59
N LYS A 106 -14.65 10.32 -3.68
CA LYS A 106 -13.89 10.29 -4.92
C LYS A 106 -12.86 11.41 -4.94
N LEU A 107 -11.60 11.07 -5.22
CA LEU A 107 -10.56 12.04 -5.52
C LEU A 107 -9.67 11.54 -6.66
N ILE A 108 -9.70 12.25 -7.78
CA ILE A 108 -8.84 11.99 -8.94
C ILE A 108 -7.93 13.19 -9.13
N VAL A 109 -6.62 12.95 -9.21
CA VAL A 109 -5.62 14.02 -9.35
C VAL A 109 -4.70 13.79 -10.53
N ASP A 110 -4.18 14.89 -11.08
CA ASP A 110 -3.04 14.89 -11.98
C ASP A 110 -1.79 15.30 -11.21
N PHE A 111 -0.77 14.43 -11.21
CA PHE A 111 0.58 14.77 -10.77
C PHE A 111 1.36 15.32 -11.95
N VAL A 112 1.92 16.52 -11.80
CA VAL A 112 2.59 17.26 -12.87
C VAL A 112 4.02 17.60 -12.45
N ASN A 113 5.01 17.15 -13.23
CA ASN A 113 6.37 17.67 -13.14
C ASN A 113 6.39 19.05 -13.81
N THR A 114 6.55 20.13 -13.04
CA THR A 114 6.43 21.49 -13.58
C THR A 114 7.61 21.88 -14.48
N LEU A 115 8.72 21.15 -14.41
CA LEU A 115 9.90 21.38 -15.24
C LEU A 115 9.74 20.81 -16.65
N THR A 116 9.21 19.59 -16.78
CA THR A 116 9.08 18.89 -18.07
C THR A 116 7.69 19.02 -18.69
N GLY A 117 6.68 19.28 -17.85
CA GLY A 117 5.27 19.22 -18.22
C GLY A 117 4.69 17.80 -18.23
N ASP A 118 5.48 16.78 -17.87
CA ASP A 118 4.99 15.41 -17.78
C ASP A 118 3.89 15.32 -16.73
N THR A 119 2.82 14.62 -17.10
CA THR A 119 1.60 14.54 -16.30
C THR A 119 1.15 13.10 -16.22
N VAL A 120 0.77 12.68 -15.02
CA VAL A 120 0.18 11.37 -14.77
C VAL A 120 -1.06 11.50 -13.90
N ARG A 121 -2.18 10.92 -14.37
CA ARG A 121 -3.44 10.90 -13.62
C ARG A 121 -3.49 9.69 -12.70
N ARG A 122 -3.93 9.88 -11.46
CA ARG A 122 -4.14 8.80 -10.50
C ARG A 122 -5.42 8.98 -9.71
N ASP A 123 -5.96 7.83 -9.37
CA ASP A 123 -7.01 7.71 -8.36
C ASP A 123 -6.34 7.78 -6.98
N VAL A 124 -6.88 8.61 -6.10
CA VAL A 124 -6.52 8.74 -4.68
C VAL A 124 -7.77 8.75 -3.80
N SER A 125 -8.83 8.07 -4.23
CA SER A 125 -10.17 7.97 -3.59
C SER A 125 -10.23 6.99 -2.41
N GLY A 126 -9.10 6.67 -1.79
CA GLY A 126 -9.02 5.75 -0.66
C GLY A 126 -9.77 6.25 0.56
N GLU A 127 -10.18 5.33 1.42
CA GLU A 127 -10.75 5.67 2.74
C GLU A 127 -9.61 5.82 3.74
N GLY A 128 -9.64 6.87 4.56
CA GLY A 128 -8.54 7.14 5.48
C GLY A 128 -8.97 7.85 6.75
N ALA A 129 -8.09 7.84 7.74
CA ALA A 129 -8.24 8.55 8.98
C ALA A 129 -6.91 9.18 9.41
N GLU A 130 -7.00 10.35 10.02
CA GLU A 130 -5.90 10.96 10.76
C GLU A 130 -6.18 11.00 12.25
N GLU A 131 -5.21 10.57 13.04
CA GLU A 131 -5.11 10.94 14.44
C GLU A 131 -4.36 12.28 14.51
N LEU A 132 -5.01 13.29 15.06
CA LEU A 132 -4.46 14.62 15.29
C LEU A 132 -4.02 14.74 16.74
N ARG A 133 -2.94 15.49 16.99
CA ARG A 133 -2.62 15.99 18.33
C ARG A 133 -3.58 17.12 18.70
N ALA A 134 -3.64 17.46 19.99
CA ALA A 134 -4.44 18.60 20.47
C ALA A 134 -4.04 19.95 19.85
N ASP A 135 -2.83 20.08 19.29
CA ASP A 135 -2.39 21.27 18.54
C ASP A 135 -2.83 21.25 17.05
N GLY A 136 -3.57 20.22 16.63
CA GLY A 136 -4.04 20.03 15.25
C GLY A 136 -3.00 19.44 14.31
N THR A 137 -1.82 19.03 14.79
CA THR A 137 -0.83 18.38 13.92
C THR A 137 -1.10 16.88 13.78
N THR A 138 -1.00 16.35 12.56
CA THR A 138 -1.13 14.90 12.31
C THR A 138 -0.10 14.11 13.10
N LYS A 139 -0.58 13.17 13.91
CA LYS A 139 0.22 12.17 14.63
C LYS A 139 0.28 10.87 13.85
N VAL A 140 -0.86 10.39 13.36
CA VAL A 140 -0.99 9.18 12.54
C VAL A 140 -1.87 9.51 11.35
N PHE A 141 -1.56 8.96 10.18
CA PHE A 141 -2.44 8.96 9.03
C PHE A 141 -2.38 7.59 8.35
N GLY A 142 -3.52 6.97 8.11
CA GLY A 142 -3.59 5.67 7.47
C GLY A 142 -4.96 5.41 6.87
N GLY A 143 -5.06 4.33 6.11
CA GLY A 143 -6.28 4.04 5.36
C GLY A 143 -6.18 2.81 4.48
N VAL A 144 -7.24 2.59 3.71
CA VAL A 144 -7.30 1.64 2.60
C VAL A 144 -7.24 2.45 1.31
N GLY A 145 -6.13 2.32 0.60
CA GLY A 145 -5.82 3.07 -0.61
C GLY A 145 -6.72 2.76 -1.81
N PRO A 146 -6.56 3.57 -2.87
CA PRO A 146 -5.38 4.41 -3.13
C PRO A 146 -5.38 5.79 -2.41
N PHE A 147 -4.26 6.22 -1.81
CA PHE A 147 -4.10 7.58 -1.27
C PHE A 147 -2.65 8.10 -1.35
N GLY A 148 -2.47 9.42 -1.28
CA GLY A 148 -1.17 10.09 -1.45
C GLY A 148 -0.40 10.35 -0.14
N VAL A 149 0.90 10.05 -0.09
CA VAL A 149 1.78 10.38 1.04
C VAL A 149 3.19 10.78 0.58
N GLY A 150 3.69 11.91 1.08
CA GLY A 150 5.08 12.33 0.92
C GLY A 150 6.01 11.91 2.06
N PHE A 151 7.22 11.44 1.72
CA PHE A 151 8.32 11.21 2.66
C PHE A 151 9.53 12.05 2.28
N LYS A 152 10.07 12.80 3.25
CA LYS A 152 11.27 13.63 3.10
C LYS A 152 12.53 12.79 3.28
N THR A 153 13.67 13.31 2.86
CA THR A 153 14.99 12.68 3.12
C THR A 153 15.33 12.54 4.60
N THR A 154 14.68 13.31 5.48
CA THR A 154 14.84 13.22 6.94
C THR A 154 13.92 12.18 7.59
N ASP A 155 12.97 11.62 6.84
CA ASP A 155 12.01 10.63 7.34
C ASP A 155 12.64 9.23 7.38
N ALA A 156 12.01 8.32 8.12
CA ALA A 156 12.45 6.93 8.25
C ALA A 156 11.81 6.04 7.16
N TYR A 157 11.80 6.54 5.93
CA TYR A 157 11.29 5.87 4.73
C TYR A 157 12.03 6.45 3.51
N PRO A 158 12.18 5.70 2.40
CA PRO A 158 12.72 6.27 1.18
C PRO A 158 11.99 7.57 0.79
N ALA A 159 12.76 8.60 0.43
CA ALA A 159 12.20 9.88 0.06
C ALA A 159 11.44 9.78 -1.26
N GLY A 160 10.29 10.44 -1.33
CA GLY A 160 9.44 10.45 -2.51
C GLY A 160 8.03 10.93 -2.18
N TYR A 161 7.18 10.95 -3.20
CA TYR A 161 5.74 11.10 -3.03
C TYR A 161 5.06 9.87 -3.60
N TYR A 162 4.33 9.16 -2.77
CA TYR A 162 3.80 7.83 -3.07
C TYR A 162 2.30 7.88 -3.22
N VAL A 163 1.78 7.17 -4.22
CA VAL A 163 0.40 6.69 -4.22
C VAL A 163 0.42 5.28 -3.64
N LEU A 164 -0.25 5.11 -2.51
CA LEU A 164 -0.28 3.89 -1.72
C LEU A 164 -1.64 3.22 -1.90
N ASP A 165 -1.66 2.00 -2.41
CA ASP A 165 -2.86 1.18 -2.61
C ASP A 165 -2.79 -0.07 -1.73
N GLY A 166 -3.88 -0.43 -1.06
CA GLY A 166 -3.91 -1.38 0.06
C GLY A 166 -3.92 -0.71 1.44
N VAL A 167 -3.55 -1.43 2.50
CA VAL A 167 -3.61 -0.93 3.88
C VAL A 167 -2.28 -0.35 4.30
N HIS A 168 -2.24 0.96 4.51
CA HIS A 168 -1.02 1.67 4.86
C HIS A 168 -1.25 2.62 6.03
N VAL A 169 -0.26 2.73 6.93
CA VAL A 169 -0.31 3.61 8.10
C VAL A 169 1.03 4.30 8.28
N THR A 170 1.02 5.62 8.39
CA THR A 170 2.19 6.44 8.69
C THR A 170 2.04 7.12 10.04
N ALA A 171 3.15 7.26 10.76
CA ALA A 171 3.19 8.03 12.00
C ALA A 171 4.25 9.13 11.89
N LYS A 172 3.96 10.28 12.52
CA LYS A 172 4.91 11.38 12.72
C LYS A 172 5.31 11.45 14.18
N GLU A 173 6.60 11.49 14.44
CA GLU A 173 7.13 11.80 15.76
C GLU A 173 6.88 13.29 16.12
N PRO A 174 6.93 13.69 17.41
CA PRO A 174 6.82 15.10 17.79
C PRO A 174 7.87 16.02 17.11
N GLY A 175 9.01 15.48 16.67
CA GLY A 175 10.01 16.20 15.88
C GLY A 175 9.68 16.33 14.39
N GLY A 176 8.51 15.84 13.95
CA GLY A 176 8.04 15.91 12.57
C GLY A 176 8.56 14.79 11.65
N ARG A 177 9.46 13.94 12.14
CA ARG A 177 9.99 12.78 11.40
C ARG A 177 8.88 11.76 11.17
N ARG A 178 8.57 11.48 9.91
CA ARG A 178 7.58 10.48 9.50
C ARG A 178 8.21 9.09 9.33
N HIS A 179 7.44 8.04 9.54
CA HIS A 179 7.81 6.67 9.20
C HIS A 179 6.56 5.85 8.83
N MET A 180 6.79 4.76 8.09
CA MET A 180 5.76 3.77 7.78
C MET A 180 5.61 2.79 8.95
N VAL A 181 4.40 2.66 9.48
CA VAL A 181 4.04 1.75 10.58
C VAL A 181 3.52 0.43 10.03
N LEU A 182 2.66 0.50 9.02
CA LEU A 182 2.08 -0.64 8.33
C LEU A 182 2.16 -0.37 6.83
N ASP A 183 2.67 -1.35 6.09
CA ASP A 183 2.75 -1.34 4.63
C ASP A 183 2.25 -2.70 4.12
N LYS A 184 1.03 -2.67 3.56
CA LYS A 184 0.34 -3.83 3.00
C LYS A 184 -0.37 -3.45 1.71
N GLY A 185 0.37 -3.45 0.62
CA GLY A 185 -0.20 -3.37 -0.72
C GLY A 185 0.82 -2.97 -1.77
N SER A 186 0.40 -2.18 -2.76
CA SER A 186 1.31 -1.59 -3.75
C SER A 186 1.63 -0.14 -3.44
N GLU A 187 2.81 0.27 -3.87
CA GLU A 187 3.29 1.64 -3.75
C GLU A 187 3.80 2.09 -5.11
N GLU A 188 3.41 3.29 -5.54
CA GLU A 188 3.96 3.94 -6.73
C GLU A 188 4.62 5.25 -6.35
N ASN A 189 5.93 5.38 -6.61
CA ASN A 189 6.67 6.61 -6.39
C ASN A 189 6.47 7.57 -7.57
N MET A 190 5.67 8.63 -7.37
CA MET A 190 5.42 9.65 -8.39
C MET A 190 6.69 10.36 -8.84
N CYS A 191 7.72 10.44 -7.98
CA CYS A 191 9.00 11.03 -8.37
C CYS A 191 9.72 10.18 -9.42
N GLU A 192 9.52 8.86 -9.45
CA GLU A 192 10.10 7.95 -10.45
C GLU A 192 9.23 7.88 -11.70
N THR A 193 7.90 7.87 -11.53
CA THR A 193 6.95 7.87 -12.65
C THR A 193 7.07 9.12 -13.53
N LEU A 194 7.46 10.26 -12.94
CA LEU A 194 7.59 11.56 -13.60
C LEU A 194 9.04 12.02 -13.86
N ALA A 195 10.02 11.14 -13.65
CA ALA A 195 11.45 11.44 -13.80
C ALA A 195 11.92 11.52 -15.27
#